data_AF-I3EJQ4-F1
#
_entry.id   AF-I3EJQ4-F1
#
_cell.length_a   1.000
_cell.length_b   1.000
_cell.length_c   1.000
_cell.angle_alpha   90.00
_cell.angle_beta   90.00
_cell.angle_gamma   90.00
#
_symmetry.space_group_name_H-M   'P 1'
#
loop_
_entity.id
_entity.type
_entity.pdbx_description
1 polymer ?
#
loop_
_entity_poly.entity_id
_entity_poly.type
_entity_poly.pdbx_seq_one_letter_code
_entity_poly.pdbx_strand_id
1 'polypeptide(L)'
;MVGHIDENELRIKLQRESKDKQGKVEPKDISKLFNIITEINRERRIFTDLPEPLSILAYNMLYKQMYNRIKFKQYTDDYIVSKMNDCIKHIDLIIDIIMNVAEELESDDQKHAFYRLVGNNHMIMAQVYKFKWDFFILSINILCKKAGIQKLNGKITSEDAMVKLCGLTDSGECSRLQRVLDILIKHGDNLTITDENGIEQSNISNLGLTEDDIYSLYLLARTYRWNNVDFNKFLNDSIYNSIYAEDNEHSLNYSISGLYKTVFDMSESNGISNIESYKNENIDKIKEYLNELMSKERMGIDNEIRESKVYNHIKHINTLILKTSRIT
;
A
#
# COMPACT_ATOMS: atom_id res chain seq x y z
N MET A 1 20.22 8.35 -3.29
CA MET A 1 19.27 8.96 -2.33
C MET A 1 19.87 8.88 -0.92
N VAL A 2 19.50 9.75 0.03
CA VAL A 2 19.91 9.61 1.44
C VAL A 2 18.68 9.60 2.34
N GLY A 3 18.40 8.44 2.96
CA GLY A 3 17.45 8.29 4.04
C GLY A 3 18.13 8.56 5.38
N HIS A 4 17.61 9.51 6.16
CA HIS A 4 18.14 9.81 7.48
C HIS A 4 17.04 10.23 8.45
N ILE A 5 17.13 9.76 9.69
CA ILE A 5 16.27 10.18 10.79
C ILE A 5 17.13 10.75 11.91
N ASP A 6 16.69 11.87 12.48
CA ASP A 6 17.35 12.45 13.65
C ASP A 6 17.09 11.54 14.86
N GLU A 7 18.12 10.81 15.28
CA GLU A 7 18.02 9.88 16.40
C GLU A 7 17.71 10.59 17.72
N ASN A 8 18.19 11.81 17.91
CA ASN A 8 17.95 12.56 19.14
C ASN A 8 16.49 12.98 19.22
N GLU A 9 15.95 13.54 18.13
CA GLU A 9 14.54 13.90 18.07
C GLU A 9 13.63 12.67 18.23
N LEU A 10 13.99 11.55 17.58
CA LEU A 10 13.29 10.28 17.76
C LEU A 10 13.29 9.84 19.24
N ARG A 11 14.43 9.88 19.92
CA ARG A 11 14.53 9.52 21.34
C ARG A 11 13.69 10.44 22.22
N ILE A 12 13.73 11.75 21.98
CA ILE A 12 12.94 12.73 22.73
C ILE A 12 11.44 12.41 22.59
N LYS A 13 10.96 12.19 21.37
CA LYS A 13 9.55 11.85 21.12
C LYS A 13 9.17 10.47 21.71
N LEU A 14 10.06 9.47 21.65
CA LEU A 14 9.84 8.17 22.30
C LEU A 14 9.68 8.29 23.82
N GLN A 15 10.57 9.03 24.46
CA GLN A 15 10.53 9.27 25.91
C GLN A 15 9.28 10.03 26.34
N ARG A 16 8.75 10.91 25.48
CA ARG A 16 7.50 11.64 25.72
C ARG A 16 6.27 10.73 25.60
N GLU A 17 6.15 9.99 24.50
CA GLU A 17 4.93 9.25 24.14
C GLU A 17 4.85 7.83 24.74
N SER A 18 6.00 7.30 25.16
CA SER A 18 6.19 5.91 25.61
C SER A 18 6.96 5.82 26.93
N LYS A 19 6.93 6.86 27.76
CA LYS A 19 7.70 6.96 29.03
C LYS A 19 7.57 5.73 29.95
N ASP A 20 6.36 5.21 30.08
CA ASP A 20 6.06 4.08 30.96
C ASP A 20 6.07 2.73 30.22
N LYS A 21 6.53 2.70 28.97
CA LYS A 21 6.49 1.49 28.16
C LYS A 21 7.52 0.48 28.65
N GLN A 22 7.01 -0.65 29.11
CA GLN A 22 7.80 -1.83 29.46
C GLN A 22 7.31 -3.06 28.69
N GLY A 23 8.16 -4.07 28.58
CA GLY A 23 7.83 -5.35 27.95
C GLY A 23 7.83 -5.30 26.42
N LYS A 24 7.03 -6.17 25.81
CA LYS A 24 6.98 -6.31 24.35
C LYS A 24 6.18 -5.19 23.70
N VAL A 25 6.58 -4.80 22.49
CA VAL A 25 5.83 -3.86 21.64
C VAL A 25 4.52 -4.49 21.19
N GLU A 26 3.40 -3.83 21.48
CA GLU A 26 2.05 -4.21 21.09
C GLU A 26 1.58 -3.44 19.84
N PRO A 27 0.52 -3.87 19.15
CA PRO A 27 0.01 -3.15 17.98
C PRO A 27 -0.28 -1.66 18.22
N LYS A 28 -0.83 -1.30 19.39
CA LYS A 28 -1.10 0.10 19.76
C LYS A 28 0.17 0.94 19.88
N ASP A 29 1.28 0.32 20.28
CA ASP A 29 2.57 0.99 20.40
C ASP A 29 3.14 1.28 19.01
N ILE A 30 2.95 0.36 18.05
CA ILE A 30 3.32 0.59 16.64
C ILE A 30 2.54 1.79 16.05
N SER A 31 1.24 1.91 16.34
CA SER A 31 0.45 3.07 15.90
C SER A 31 1.01 4.40 16.45
N LYS A 32 1.45 4.42 17.73
CA LYS A 32 2.15 5.59 18.28
C LYS A 32 3.46 5.88 17.57
N LEU A 33 4.25 4.84 17.27
CA LEU A 33 5.49 4.98 16.51
C LEU A 33 5.22 5.57 15.13
N PHE A 34 4.17 5.14 14.43
CA PHE A 34 3.78 5.74 13.15
C PHE A 34 3.52 7.24 13.27
N ASN A 35 2.81 7.68 14.32
CA ASN A 35 2.57 9.10 14.56
C ASN A 35 3.88 9.87 14.82
N ILE A 36 4.77 9.32 15.66
CA ILE A 36 6.10 9.91 15.93
C ILE A 36 6.89 10.09 14.61
N ILE A 37 6.92 9.06 13.77
CA ILE A 37 7.61 9.12 12.47
C ILE A 37 6.96 10.15 11.55
N THR A 38 5.63 10.24 11.52
CA THR A 38 4.92 11.25 10.75
C THR A 38 5.24 12.67 11.25
N GLU A 39 5.32 12.90 12.56
CA GLU A 39 5.72 14.19 13.15
C GLU A 39 7.15 14.57 12.73
N ILE A 40 8.11 13.66 12.90
CA ILE A 40 9.51 13.89 12.51
C ILE A 40 9.59 14.23 11.01
N ASN A 41 8.89 13.47 10.18
CA ASN A 41 8.86 13.67 8.73
C ASN A 41 8.28 15.03 8.32
N ARG A 42 7.33 15.58 9.08
CA ARG A 42 6.75 16.92 8.83
C ARG A 42 7.76 18.03 9.11
N GLU A 43 8.60 17.87 10.12
CA GLU A 43 9.66 18.82 10.46
C GLU A 43 10.83 18.73 9.49
N ARG A 44 11.31 17.50 9.23
CA ARG A 44 12.38 17.21 8.28
C ARG A 44 12.12 15.89 7.58
N ARG A 45 12.06 15.94 6.25
CA ARG A 45 11.84 14.74 5.42
C ARG A 45 12.92 13.69 5.69
N ILE A 46 12.48 12.45 5.92
CA ILE A 46 13.38 11.31 6.17
C ILE A 46 14.06 10.88 4.86
N PHE A 47 13.25 10.69 3.81
CA PHE A 47 13.72 10.41 2.46
C PHE A 47 13.72 11.71 1.65
N THR A 48 14.88 12.05 1.09
CA THR A 48 15.13 13.28 0.32
C THR A 48 15.57 12.97 -1.11
N ASP A 49 15.45 13.94 -2.02
CA ASP A 49 15.86 13.83 -3.43
C ASP A 49 15.19 12.68 -4.20
N LEU A 50 13.90 12.45 -3.92
CA LEU A 50 13.09 11.45 -4.62
C LEU A 50 11.99 12.06 -5.47
N PRO A 51 11.73 11.51 -6.68
CA PRO A 51 10.47 11.70 -7.37
C PRO A 51 9.30 11.31 -6.46
N GLU A 52 8.20 12.07 -6.52
CA GLU A 52 7.03 11.89 -5.65
C GLU A 52 6.54 10.42 -5.57
N PRO A 53 6.39 9.66 -6.68
CA PRO A 53 5.95 8.26 -6.60
C PRO A 53 6.88 7.37 -5.77
N LEU A 54 8.19 7.58 -5.85
CA LEU A 54 9.17 6.81 -5.09
C LEU A 54 9.21 7.25 -3.62
N SER A 55 8.98 8.54 -3.36
CA SER A 55 8.85 9.04 -1.98
C SER A 55 7.67 8.37 -1.26
N ILE A 56 6.50 8.31 -1.91
CA ILE A 56 5.31 7.64 -1.37
C ILE A 56 5.59 6.15 -1.14
N LEU A 57 6.21 5.48 -2.11
CA LEU A 57 6.59 4.07 -1.98
C LEU A 57 7.52 3.85 -0.79
N ALA A 58 8.54 4.70 -0.60
CA ALA A 58 9.48 4.62 0.51
C ALA A 58 8.79 4.73 1.88
N TYR A 59 7.86 5.68 2.06
CA TYR A 59 7.11 5.79 3.32
C TYR A 59 6.18 4.60 3.56
N ASN A 60 5.51 4.09 2.52
CA ASN A 60 4.68 2.89 2.64
C ASN A 60 5.52 1.65 3.03
N MET A 61 6.71 1.49 2.43
CA MET A 61 7.66 0.45 2.83
C MET A 61 8.18 0.66 4.27
N LEU A 62 8.37 1.91 4.71
CA LEU A 62 8.79 2.23 6.08
C LEU A 62 7.75 1.75 7.10
N TYR A 63 6.48 2.11 6.92
CA TYR A 63 5.42 1.67 7.82
C TYR A 63 5.30 0.14 7.86
N LYS A 64 5.43 -0.52 6.70
CA LYS A 64 5.43 -1.99 6.59
C LYS A 64 6.62 -2.62 7.34
N GLN A 65 7.82 -2.13 7.12
CA GLN A 65 9.05 -2.65 7.75
C GLN A 65 9.05 -2.42 9.26
N MET A 66 8.62 -1.24 9.72
CA MET A 66 8.44 -0.94 11.15
C MET A 66 7.52 -1.96 11.82
N TYR A 67 6.34 -2.20 11.24
CA TYR A 67 5.40 -3.17 11.80
C TYR A 67 6.02 -4.56 11.90
N ASN A 68 6.65 -5.05 10.83
CA ASN A 68 7.19 -6.40 10.79
C ASN A 68 8.40 -6.61 11.70
N ARG A 69 9.30 -5.62 11.79
CA ARG A 69 10.56 -5.76 12.53
C ARG A 69 10.44 -5.47 14.02
N ILE A 70 9.49 -4.61 14.41
CA ILE A 70 9.39 -4.10 15.79
C ILE A 70 8.30 -4.82 16.58
N LYS A 71 7.20 -5.23 15.94
CA LYS A 71 6.06 -5.84 16.65
C LYS A 71 6.47 -7.07 17.45
N PHE A 72 5.97 -7.18 18.68
CA PHE A 72 6.23 -8.26 19.63
C PHE A 72 7.68 -8.40 20.12
N LYS A 73 8.55 -7.44 19.78
CA LYS A 73 9.93 -7.39 20.27
C LYS A 73 10.00 -6.65 21.59
N GLN A 74 11.05 -6.88 22.36
CA GLN A 74 11.24 -6.19 23.63
C GLN A 74 11.48 -4.70 23.36
N TYR A 75 10.72 -3.84 24.03
CA TYR A 75 10.85 -2.40 23.89
C TYR A 75 12.07 -1.88 24.66
N THR A 76 12.95 -1.17 23.97
CA THR A 76 13.86 -0.16 24.52
C THR A 76 14.02 0.94 23.49
N ASP A 77 14.28 2.19 23.91
CA ASP A 77 14.51 3.29 22.98
C ASP A 77 15.65 2.97 22.00
N ASP A 78 16.76 2.41 22.50
CA ASP A 78 17.90 1.98 21.67
C ASP A 78 17.51 0.93 20.63
N TYR A 79 16.66 -0.02 21.00
CA TYR A 79 16.17 -1.04 20.08
C TYR A 79 15.32 -0.41 18.98
N ILE A 80 14.40 0.49 19.33
CA ILE A 80 13.55 1.18 18.36
C ILE A 80 14.40 2.02 17.41
N VAL A 81 15.31 2.85 17.94
CA VAL A 81 16.20 3.70 17.13
C VAL A 81 17.05 2.87 16.18
N SER A 82 17.67 1.79 16.67
CA SER A 82 18.45 0.87 15.84
C SER A 82 17.60 0.24 14.72
N LYS A 83 16.39 -0.23 15.04
CA LYS A 83 15.50 -0.83 14.03
C LYS A 83 15.00 0.19 13.02
N MET A 84 14.75 1.43 13.43
CA MET A 84 14.39 2.51 12.51
C MET A 84 15.49 2.79 11.49
N ASN A 85 16.74 2.87 11.95
CA ASN A 85 17.89 3.01 11.05
C ASN A 85 18.04 1.82 10.10
N ASP A 86 17.86 0.59 10.59
CA ASP A 86 17.90 -0.61 9.75
C ASP A 86 16.79 -0.61 8.69
N CYS A 87 15.58 -0.13 9.04
CA CYS A 87 14.47 0.02 8.10
C CYS A 87 14.80 1.04 7.00
N ILE A 88 15.28 2.23 7.39
CA ILE A 88 15.62 3.31 6.46
C ILE A 88 16.73 2.86 5.50
N LYS A 89 17.83 2.31 6.02
CA LYS A 89 18.92 1.78 5.18
C LYS A 89 18.45 0.70 4.19
N HIS A 90 17.53 -0.16 4.61
CA HIS A 90 16.98 -1.18 3.72
C HIS A 90 16.11 -0.57 2.62
N ILE A 91 15.31 0.44 2.95
CA ILE A 91 14.49 1.16 1.97
C ILE A 91 15.38 1.92 1.00
N ASP A 92 16.46 2.54 1.48
CA ASP A 92 17.44 3.20 0.63
C ASP A 92 18.00 2.27 -0.42
N LEU A 93 18.37 1.06 -0.01
CA LEU A 93 18.84 0.03 -0.91
C LEU A 93 17.79 -0.37 -1.97
N ILE A 94 16.52 -0.52 -1.58
CA ILE A 94 15.44 -0.88 -2.51
C ILE A 94 15.22 0.25 -3.53
N ILE A 95 15.17 1.50 -3.07
CA ILE A 95 14.97 2.66 -3.94
C ILE A 95 16.17 2.86 -4.88
N ASP A 96 17.40 2.68 -4.39
CA ASP A 96 18.60 2.72 -5.23
C ASP A 96 18.54 1.64 -6.32
N ILE A 97 18.08 0.42 -6.02
CA ILE A 97 17.88 -0.63 -7.03
C ILE A 97 16.88 -0.18 -8.10
N ILE A 98 15.73 0.37 -7.70
CA ILE A 98 14.71 0.87 -8.63
C ILE A 98 15.26 1.99 -9.51
N MET A 99 15.94 2.98 -8.90
CA MET A 99 16.52 4.11 -9.63
C MET A 99 17.63 3.64 -10.60
N ASN A 100 18.47 2.69 -10.20
CA ASN A 100 19.50 2.13 -11.07
C ASN A 100 18.92 1.45 -12.32
N VAL A 101 17.81 0.71 -12.17
CA VAL A 101 17.13 0.13 -13.34
C VAL A 101 16.56 1.23 -14.24
N ALA A 102 16.02 2.30 -13.65
CA ALA A 102 15.48 3.40 -14.42
C ALA A 102 16.54 4.17 -15.21
N GLU A 103 17.80 4.22 -14.77
CA GLU A 103 18.88 4.89 -15.51
C GLU A 103 19.16 4.27 -16.89
N GLU A 104 18.73 3.02 -17.12
CA GLU A 104 18.86 2.35 -18.42
C GLU A 104 17.72 2.68 -19.39
N LEU A 105 16.70 3.42 -18.94
CA LEU A 105 15.63 3.91 -19.79
C LEU A 105 16.09 5.14 -20.60
N GLU A 106 15.63 5.21 -21.85
CA GLU A 106 16.13 6.15 -22.86
C GLU A 106 15.70 7.60 -22.60
N SER A 107 14.56 7.80 -21.93
CA SER A 107 13.99 9.13 -21.70
C SER A 107 13.49 9.35 -20.28
N ASP A 108 13.47 10.61 -19.86
CA ASP A 108 12.91 11.01 -18.55
C ASP A 108 11.42 10.67 -18.43
N ASP A 109 10.67 10.71 -19.54
CA ASP A 109 9.27 10.30 -19.57
C ASP A 109 9.10 8.81 -19.26
N GLN A 110 9.97 7.96 -19.82
CA GLN A 110 10.00 6.53 -19.49
C GLN A 110 10.38 6.31 -18.03
N LYS A 111 11.40 7.01 -17.51
CA LYS A 111 11.79 6.97 -16.09
C LYS A 111 10.63 7.35 -15.18
N HIS A 112 9.94 8.44 -15.47
CA HIS A 112 8.77 8.88 -14.70
C HIS A 112 7.60 7.91 -14.79
N ALA A 113 7.34 7.32 -15.97
CA ALA A 113 6.31 6.31 -16.13
C ALA A 113 6.64 5.05 -15.32
N PHE A 114 7.89 4.60 -15.34
CA PHE A 114 8.36 3.49 -14.53
C PHE A 114 8.21 3.78 -13.03
N TYR A 115 8.64 4.95 -12.56
CA TYR A 115 8.46 5.35 -11.16
C TYR A 115 6.98 5.39 -10.73
N ARG A 116 6.07 5.85 -11.59
CA ARG A 116 4.63 5.79 -11.30
C ARG A 116 4.13 4.35 -11.23
N LEU A 117 4.59 3.47 -12.11
CA LEU A 117 4.23 2.05 -12.12
C LEU A 117 4.66 1.38 -10.81
N VAL A 118 5.94 1.44 -10.44
CA VAL A 118 6.40 0.82 -9.17
C VAL A 118 5.86 1.53 -7.94
N GLY A 119 5.67 2.86 -8.00
CA GLY A 119 5.10 3.66 -6.91
C GLY A 119 3.65 3.32 -6.61
N ASN A 120 2.89 2.88 -7.63
CA ASN A 120 1.51 2.44 -7.51
C ASN A 120 1.37 0.96 -7.12
N ASN A 121 2.35 0.41 -6.40
CA ASN A 121 2.27 -0.97 -5.90
C ASN A 121 1.21 -1.10 -4.80
N HIS A 122 0.00 -1.46 -5.24
CA HIS A 122 -1.18 -1.63 -4.38
C HIS A 122 -1.02 -2.71 -3.33
N MET A 123 -0.17 -3.72 -3.53
CA MET A 123 0.05 -4.77 -2.53
C MET A 123 0.71 -4.20 -1.27
N ILE A 124 1.67 -3.28 -1.44
CA ILE A 124 2.32 -2.60 -0.31
C ILE A 124 1.30 -1.72 0.42
N MET A 125 0.53 -0.92 -0.32
CA MET A 125 -0.49 -0.05 0.29
C MET A 125 -1.57 -0.86 1.03
N ALA A 126 -2.03 -1.97 0.46
CA ALA A 126 -3.02 -2.83 1.08
C ALA A 126 -2.55 -3.39 2.43
N GLN A 127 -1.27 -3.76 2.54
CA GLN A 127 -0.68 -4.21 3.79
C GLN A 127 -0.52 -3.07 4.80
N VAL A 128 -0.08 -1.88 4.35
CA VAL A 128 0.00 -0.69 5.20
C VAL A 128 -1.39 -0.33 5.73
N TYR A 129 -2.44 -0.40 4.90
CA TYR A 129 -3.82 -0.21 5.32
C TYR A 129 -4.22 -1.16 6.46
N LYS A 130 -3.88 -2.45 6.35
CA LYS A 130 -4.16 -3.43 7.41
C LYS A 130 -3.33 -3.20 8.68
N PHE A 131 -2.11 -2.68 8.55
CA PHE A 131 -1.26 -2.35 9.70
C PHE A 131 -1.70 -1.08 10.42
N LYS A 132 -2.18 -0.08 9.67
CA LYS A 132 -2.75 1.18 10.16
C LYS A 132 -4.29 1.13 10.24
N TRP A 133 -4.86 -0.06 10.45
CA TRP A 133 -6.31 -0.27 10.36
C TRP A 133 -7.09 0.73 11.23
N ASP A 134 -6.74 0.88 12.50
CA ASP A 134 -7.46 1.78 13.41
C ASP A 134 -7.40 3.24 12.94
N PHE A 135 -6.24 3.70 12.47
CA PHE A 135 -6.06 5.05 11.91
C PHE A 135 -6.97 5.27 10.69
N PHE A 136 -6.96 4.33 9.74
CA PHE A 136 -7.76 4.47 8.54
C PHE A 136 -9.26 4.37 8.83
N ILE A 137 -9.69 3.46 9.72
CA ILE A 137 -11.10 3.35 10.11
C ILE A 137 -11.59 4.63 10.78
N LEU A 138 -10.81 5.22 11.69
CA LEU A 138 -11.15 6.50 12.31
C LEU A 138 -11.26 7.60 11.25
N SER A 139 -10.25 7.72 10.39
CA SER A 139 -10.22 8.71 9.31
C SER A 139 -11.43 8.58 8.39
N ILE A 140 -11.71 7.37 7.88
CA ILE A 140 -12.84 7.08 6.98
C ILE A 140 -14.18 7.39 7.66
N ASN A 141 -14.34 7.08 8.94
CA ASN A 141 -15.55 7.43 9.69
C ASN A 141 -15.79 8.93 9.77
N ILE A 142 -14.73 9.74 9.91
CA ILE A 142 -14.82 11.20 9.88
C ILE A 142 -15.27 11.68 8.49
N LEU A 143 -14.72 11.11 7.41
CA LEU A 143 -15.14 11.44 6.03
C LEU A 143 -16.62 11.08 5.80
N CYS A 144 -17.04 9.88 6.20
CA CYS A 144 -18.41 9.41 6.05
C CYS A 144 -19.40 10.34 6.78
N LYS A 145 -19.08 10.73 8.03
CA LYS A 145 -19.90 11.66 8.81
C LYS A 145 -20.06 13.00 8.08
N LYS A 146 -18.97 13.52 7.50
CA LYS A 146 -19.00 14.78 6.75
C LYS A 146 -19.87 14.69 5.49
N ALA A 147 -19.87 13.55 4.82
CA ALA A 147 -20.69 13.27 3.64
C ALA A 147 -22.14 12.85 3.94
N GLY A 148 -22.56 12.83 5.22
CA GLY A 148 -23.90 12.37 5.60
C GLY A 148 -24.11 10.86 5.43
N ILE A 149 -23.07 10.09 5.11
CA ILE A 149 -23.09 8.63 5.08
C ILE A 149 -23.10 8.16 6.54
N GLN A 150 -24.20 7.56 6.97
CA GLN A 150 -24.32 7.03 8.33
C GLN A 150 -23.14 6.10 8.64
N LYS A 151 -22.48 6.31 9.80
CA LYS A 151 -21.39 5.46 10.31
C LYS A 151 -21.69 4.00 10.06
N LEU A 152 -20.70 3.24 9.59
CA LEU A 152 -20.61 1.77 9.42
C LEU A 152 -21.80 1.01 10.05
N ASN A 153 -22.99 1.17 9.48
CA ASN A 153 -24.17 0.53 10.00
C ASN A 153 -24.17 -0.87 9.40
N GLY A 154 -24.64 -1.87 10.15
CA GLY A 154 -24.49 -3.28 9.80
C GLY A 154 -25.22 -3.72 8.52
N LYS A 155 -25.73 -2.79 7.69
CA LYS A 155 -26.49 -3.08 6.47
C LYS A 155 -25.67 -3.72 5.37
N ILE A 156 -24.36 -3.45 5.30
CA ILE A 156 -23.47 -4.04 4.29
C ILE A 156 -22.53 -5.02 4.98
N THR A 157 -22.62 -6.30 4.60
CA THR A 157 -21.72 -7.35 5.10
C THR A 157 -20.29 -7.16 4.56
N SER A 158 -19.29 -7.82 5.15
CA SER A 158 -17.90 -7.70 4.67
C SER A 158 -17.73 -8.31 3.28
N GLU A 159 -18.57 -9.29 2.97
CA GLU A 159 -18.63 -10.01 1.72
C GLU A 159 -19.23 -9.14 0.62
N ASP A 160 -20.41 -8.55 0.88
CA ASP A 160 -21.07 -7.62 -0.05
C ASP A 160 -20.20 -6.40 -0.32
N ALA A 161 -19.49 -5.90 0.70
CA ALA A 161 -18.56 -4.79 0.53
C ALA A 161 -17.44 -5.12 -0.46
N MET A 162 -16.89 -6.33 -0.38
CA MET A 162 -15.84 -6.77 -1.29
C MET A 162 -16.34 -6.91 -2.73
N VAL A 163 -17.54 -7.47 -2.92
CA VAL A 163 -18.17 -7.56 -4.25
C VAL A 163 -18.38 -6.16 -4.84
N LYS A 164 -18.89 -5.21 -4.03
CA LYS A 164 -19.11 -3.82 -4.46
C LYS A 164 -17.81 -3.08 -4.78
N LEU A 165 -16.72 -3.35 -4.05
CA LEU A 165 -15.40 -2.80 -4.36
C LEU A 165 -14.87 -3.25 -5.72
N CYS A 166 -15.17 -4.48 -6.14
CA CYS A 166 -14.79 -4.97 -7.47
C CYS A 166 -15.66 -4.38 -8.59
N GLY A 167 -16.74 -3.67 -8.28
CA GLY A 167 -17.54 -2.94 -9.26
C GLY A 167 -16.85 -1.65 -9.73
N LEU A 168 -17.31 -1.11 -10.86
CA LEU A 168 -16.82 0.16 -11.42
C LEU A 168 -17.23 1.36 -10.57
N THR A 169 -16.37 2.37 -10.51
CA THR A 169 -16.72 3.72 -10.02
C THR A 169 -17.84 4.34 -10.84
N ASP A 170 -18.41 5.44 -10.36
CA ASP A 170 -19.48 6.16 -11.08
C ASP A 170 -19.04 6.68 -12.46
N SER A 171 -17.74 6.99 -12.61
CA SER A 171 -17.15 7.36 -13.91
C SER A 171 -17.07 6.19 -14.90
N GLY A 172 -17.07 4.95 -14.42
CA GLY A 172 -16.82 3.76 -15.22
C GLY A 172 -15.35 3.52 -15.59
N GLU A 173 -14.42 4.42 -15.25
CA GLU A 173 -13.02 4.36 -15.72
C GLU A 173 -12.19 3.28 -15.02
N CYS A 174 -12.49 2.98 -13.76
CA CYS A 174 -11.79 1.99 -12.97
C CYS A 174 -12.70 1.33 -11.93
N SER A 175 -12.21 0.25 -11.30
CA SER A 175 -12.90 -0.36 -10.16
C SER A 175 -12.80 0.52 -8.91
N ARG A 176 -13.80 0.42 -8.03
CA ARG A 176 -13.78 1.10 -6.72
C ARG A 176 -12.58 0.65 -5.87
N LEU A 177 -12.14 -0.60 -6.00
CA LEU A 177 -10.96 -1.14 -5.33
C LEU A 177 -9.67 -0.48 -5.81
N GLN A 178 -9.49 -0.34 -7.12
CA GLN A 178 -8.35 0.39 -7.68
C GLN A 178 -8.36 1.83 -7.17
N ARG A 179 -9.51 2.51 -7.31
CA ARG A 179 -9.68 3.91 -6.92
C ARG A 179 -9.37 4.14 -5.45
N VAL A 180 -9.85 3.30 -4.55
CA VAL A 180 -9.60 3.47 -3.12
C VAL A 180 -8.13 3.26 -2.77
N LEU A 181 -7.44 2.31 -3.41
CA LEU A 181 -6.01 2.09 -3.19
C LEU A 181 -5.18 3.27 -3.71
N ASP A 182 -5.55 3.85 -4.86
CA ASP A 182 -4.92 5.06 -5.38
C ASP A 182 -5.10 6.26 -4.43
N ILE A 183 -6.30 6.42 -3.85
CA ILE A 183 -6.56 7.45 -2.83
C ILE A 183 -5.67 7.23 -1.61
N LEU A 184 -5.55 6.00 -1.12
CA LEU A 184 -4.71 5.71 0.05
C LEU A 184 -3.23 5.94 -0.23
N ILE A 185 -2.73 5.60 -1.41
CA ILE A 185 -1.34 5.88 -1.82
C ILE A 185 -1.10 7.39 -1.84
N LYS A 186 -1.99 8.15 -2.48
CA LYS A 186 -1.76 9.59 -2.71
C LYS A 186 -2.07 10.46 -1.48
N HIS A 187 -3.06 10.06 -0.68
CA HIS A 187 -3.67 10.92 0.34
C HIS A 187 -3.88 10.23 1.70
N GLY A 188 -3.42 8.99 1.89
CA GLY A 188 -3.75 8.17 3.06
C GLY A 188 -3.49 8.86 4.40
N ASP A 189 -2.34 9.51 4.58
CA ASP A 189 -1.98 10.21 5.82
C ASP A 189 -2.67 11.58 5.98
N ASN A 190 -3.31 12.08 4.92
CA ASN A 190 -3.94 13.39 4.86
C ASN A 190 -5.46 13.30 4.68
N LEU A 191 -6.07 12.11 4.82
CA LEU A 191 -7.53 11.94 4.77
C LEU A 191 -8.23 12.87 5.77
N THR A 192 -7.60 13.06 6.94
CA THR A 192 -8.00 14.01 7.97
C THR A 192 -6.88 15.03 8.19
N ILE A 193 -7.26 16.18 8.74
CA ILE A 193 -6.36 17.24 9.18
C ILE A 193 -6.69 17.63 10.61
N THR A 194 -5.70 18.09 11.36
CA THR A 194 -5.89 18.54 12.73
C THR A 194 -6.07 20.06 12.74
N ASP A 195 -7.11 20.56 13.41
CA ASP A 195 -7.30 22.00 13.59
C ASP A 195 -6.37 22.56 14.69
N GLU A 196 -6.42 23.89 14.89
CA GLU A 196 -5.61 24.61 15.88
C GLU A 196 -5.82 24.12 17.33
N ASN A 197 -6.94 23.47 17.61
CA ASN A 197 -7.28 22.92 18.92
C ASN A 197 -6.89 21.44 19.05
N GLY A 198 -6.23 20.85 18.05
CA GLY A 198 -5.85 19.44 18.08
C GLY A 198 -6.97 18.48 17.65
N ILE A 199 -8.10 18.97 17.11
CA ILE A 199 -9.25 18.13 16.76
C ILE A 199 -9.14 17.68 15.31
N GLU A 200 -9.29 16.38 15.06
CA GLU A 200 -9.31 15.82 13.71
C GLU A 200 -10.59 16.22 12.95
N GLN A 201 -10.39 16.79 11.76
CA GLN A 201 -11.42 17.21 10.82
C GLN A 201 -11.25 16.48 9.49
N SER A 202 -12.34 16.37 8.73
CA SER A 202 -12.29 15.82 7.38
C SER A 202 -11.52 16.74 6.42
N ASN A 203 -10.66 16.16 5.57
CA ASN A 203 -9.92 16.89 4.54
C ASN A 203 -10.51 16.74 3.12
N ILE A 204 -11.73 16.20 2.97
CA ILE A 204 -12.35 15.86 1.67
C ILE A 204 -12.22 17.01 0.64
N SER A 205 -12.56 18.24 1.04
CA SER A 205 -12.62 19.39 0.14
C SER A 205 -11.26 19.76 -0.46
N ASN A 206 -10.18 19.65 0.32
CA ASN A 206 -8.83 19.96 -0.18
C ASN A 206 -8.26 18.82 -1.02
N LEU A 207 -8.73 17.59 -0.80
CA LEU A 207 -8.29 16.41 -1.53
C LEU A 207 -9.06 16.18 -2.84
N GLY A 208 -10.13 16.95 -3.09
CA GLY A 208 -10.98 16.79 -4.28
C GLY A 208 -11.68 15.43 -4.36
N LEU A 209 -11.98 14.81 -3.21
CA LEU A 209 -12.65 13.50 -3.17
C LEU A 209 -14.15 13.65 -3.41
N THR A 210 -14.71 12.76 -4.22
CA THR A 210 -16.14 12.70 -4.56
C THR A 210 -16.94 11.89 -3.53
N GLU A 211 -18.28 11.91 -3.62
CA GLU A 211 -19.12 11.05 -2.79
C GLU A 211 -18.89 9.56 -3.07
N ASP A 212 -18.67 9.16 -4.33
CA ASP A 212 -18.34 7.77 -4.70
C ASP A 212 -16.97 7.34 -4.15
N ASP A 213 -16.00 8.26 -4.07
CA ASP A 213 -14.71 8.00 -3.41
C ASP A 213 -14.90 7.69 -1.92
N ILE A 214 -15.73 8.48 -1.23
CA ILE A 214 -16.02 8.29 0.20
C ILE A 214 -16.82 7.00 0.41
N TYR A 215 -17.76 6.69 -0.48
CA TYR A 215 -18.47 5.41 -0.47
C TYR A 215 -17.53 4.22 -0.70
N SER A 216 -16.57 4.35 -1.61
CA SER A 216 -15.55 3.33 -1.87
C SER A 216 -14.63 3.10 -0.67
N LEU A 217 -14.18 4.18 -0.01
CA LEU A 217 -13.46 4.13 1.27
C LEU A 217 -14.29 3.45 2.36
N TYR A 218 -15.58 3.77 2.45
CA TYR A 218 -16.52 3.11 3.34
C TYR A 218 -16.59 1.61 3.09
N LEU A 219 -16.69 1.17 1.83
CA LEU A 219 -16.69 -0.26 1.49
C LEU A 219 -15.37 -0.93 1.89
N LEU A 220 -14.23 -0.28 1.68
CA LEU A 220 -12.92 -0.80 2.11
C LEU A 220 -12.86 -1.00 3.63
N ALA A 221 -13.38 -0.05 4.41
CA ALA A 221 -13.52 -0.17 5.86
C ALA A 221 -14.40 -1.35 6.30
N ARG A 222 -15.32 -1.81 5.45
CA ARG A 222 -16.18 -2.99 5.72
C ARG A 222 -15.52 -4.32 5.39
N THR A 223 -14.32 -4.36 4.80
CA THR A 223 -13.60 -5.61 4.43
C THR A 223 -12.89 -6.31 5.61
N TYR A 224 -13.43 -6.22 6.83
CA TYR A 224 -12.79 -6.70 8.06
C TYR A 224 -12.63 -8.23 8.13
N ARG A 225 -13.43 -9.00 7.37
CA ARG A 225 -13.32 -10.47 7.32
C ARG A 225 -12.04 -10.95 6.63
N TRP A 226 -11.51 -10.16 5.70
CA TRP A 226 -10.34 -10.54 4.92
C TRP A 226 -9.07 -10.10 5.64
N ASN A 227 -8.28 -11.07 6.09
CA ASN A 227 -6.98 -10.80 6.69
C ASN A 227 -5.97 -10.31 5.63
N ASN A 228 -4.80 -9.86 6.07
CA ASN A 228 -3.76 -9.35 5.18
C ASN A 228 -3.30 -10.37 4.12
N VAL A 229 -3.15 -11.63 4.49
CA VAL A 229 -2.71 -12.70 3.57
C VAL A 229 -3.77 -12.95 2.49
N ASP A 230 -5.03 -13.08 2.88
CA ASP A 230 -6.14 -13.31 1.97
C ASP A 230 -6.29 -12.14 0.98
N PHE A 231 -6.14 -10.89 1.47
CA PHE A 231 -6.27 -9.70 0.65
C PHE A 231 -5.10 -9.49 -0.32
N ASN A 232 -3.86 -9.72 0.13
CA ASN A 232 -2.68 -9.66 -0.75
C ASN A 232 -2.68 -10.77 -1.80
N LYS A 233 -3.09 -11.99 -1.44
CA LYS A 233 -3.27 -13.06 -2.42
C LYS A 233 -4.33 -12.71 -3.45
N PHE A 234 -5.43 -12.08 -3.05
CA PHE A 234 -6.44 -11.62 -3.99
C PHE A 234 -5.88 -10.60 -4.98
N LEU A 235 -5.17 -9.58 -4.50
CA LEU A 235 -4.53 -8.59 -5.36
C LEU A 235 -3.51 -9.24 -6.30
N ASN A 236 -2.59 -10.05 -5.79
CA ASN A 236 -1.55 -10.66 -6.59
C ASN A 236 -2.09 -11.72 -7.55
N ASP A 237 -2.77 -12.74 -7.03
CA ASP A 237 -3.14 -13.93 -7.79
C ASP A 237 -4.37 -13.65 -8.66
N SER A 238 -5.39 -12.97 -8.14
CA SER A 238 -6.65 -12.82 -8.88
C SER A 238 -6.76 -11.53 -9.69
N ILE A 239 -6.03 -10.46 -9.34
CA ILE A 239 -6.07 -9.19 -10.07
C ILE A 239 -4.82 -9.05 -10.93
N TYR A 240 -3.63 -8.94 -10.35
CA TYR A 240 -2.43 -8.61 -11.12
C TYR A 240 -1.97 -9.75 -12.03
N ASN A 241 -2.08 -11.02 -11.59
CA ASN A 241 -1.84 -12.19 -12.44
C ASN A 241 -2.96 -12.44 -13.46
N SER A 242 -4.02 -11.62 -13.50
CA SER A 242 -4.95 -11.64 -14.62
C SER A 242 -4.52 -10.69 -15.75
N ILE A 243 -3.58 -9.77 -15.50
CA ILE A 243 -3.14 -8.79 -16.48
C ILE A 243 -1.88 -9.32 -17.16
N TYR A 244 -1.95 -9.54 -18.47
CA TYR A 244 -0.81 -9.98 -19.27
C TYR A 244 -0.38 -8.90 -20.26
N ALA A 245 0.91 -8.88 -20.55
CA ALA A 245 1.50 -8.29 -21.74
C ALA A 245 1.80 -9.42 -22.72
N GLU A 246 1.42 -9.25 -23.98
CA GLU A 246 1.76 -10.20 -25.03
C GLU A 246 2.85 -9.62 -25.91
N ASP A 247 3.88 -10.42 -26.14
CA ASP A 247 4.99 -10.08 -27.02
C ASP A 247 4.72 -10.47 -28.48
N ASN A 248 5.66 -10.11 -29.36
CA ASN A 248 5.58 -10.40 -30.80
C ASN A 248 5.60 -11.91 -31.13
N GLU A 249 5.92 -12.78 -30.17
CA GLU A 249 5.88 -14.24 -30.32
C GLU A 249 4.57 -14.84 -29.78
N HIS A 250 3.61 -14.00 -29.40
CA HIS A 250 2.34 -14.36 -28.78
C HIS A 250 2.48 -15.07 -27.42
N SER A 251 3.60 -14.87 -26.70
CA SER A 251 3.75 -15.35 -25.33
C SER A 251 3.08 -14.38 -24.34
N LEU A 252 2.36 -14.94 -23.36
CA LEU A 252 1.68 -14.17 -22.33
C LEU A 252 2.60 -13.98 -21.11
N ASN A 253 2.99 -12.74 -20.85
CA ASN A 253 3.89 -12.36 -19.78
C ASN A 253 3.15 -11.56 -18.68
N TYR A 254 3.26 -11.98 -17.43
CA TYR A 254 2.54 -11.37 -16.28
C TYR A 254 3.39 -10.32 -15.56
N SER A 255 4.05 -9.47 -16.35
CA SER A 255 5.17 -8.63 -15.90
C SER A 255 4.78 -7.62 -14.82
N ILE A 256 3.55 -7.08 -14.82
CA ILE A 256 3.07 -6.21 -13.74
C ILE A 256 3.01 -6.97 -12.42
N SER A 257 2.45 -8.19 -12.41
CA SER A 257 2.42 -9.00 -11.19
C SER A 257 3.82 -9.35 -10.72
N GLY A 258 4.71 -9.73 -11.64
CA GLY A 258 6.12 -10.03 -11.35
C GLY A 258 6.85 -8.84 -10.72
N LEU A 259 6.71 -7.66 -11.32
CA LEU A 259 7.30 -6.42 -10.83
C LEU A 259 6.75 -6.04 -9.44
N TYR A 260 5.43 -6.05 -9.27
CA TYR A 260 4.81 -5.67 -8.00
C TYR A 260 5.19 -6.65 -6.89
N LYS A 261 5.20 -7.94 -7.19
CA LYS A 261 5.62 -8.98 -6.25
C LYS A 261 7.09 -8.86 -5.88
N THR A 262 7.98 -8.58 -6.84
CA THR A 262 9.42 -8.38 -6.57
C THR A 262 9.65 -7.26 -5.57
N VAL A 263 9.07 -6.08 -5.81
CA VAL A 263 9.20 -4.93 -4.89
C VAL A 263 8.52 -5.20 -3.54
N PHE A 264 7.40 -5.92 -3.55
CA PHE A 264 6.72 -6.35 -2.33
C PHE A 264 7.59 -7.29 -1.47
N ASP A 265 8.21 -8.30 -2.08
CA ASP A 265 9.06 -9.30 -1.44
C ASP A 265 10.35 -8.65 -0.91
N MET A 266 10.96 -7.75 -1.70
CA MET A 266 12.10 -6.93 -1.27
C MET A 266 11.78 -6.19 0.02
N SER A 267 10.59 -5.58 0.09
CA SER A 267 10.15 -4.85 1.28
C SER A 267 9.67 -5.75 2.43
N GLU A 268 9.59 -7.07 2.29
CA GLU A 268 9.33 -8.01 3.41
C GLU A 268 10.61 -8.57 4.02
N SER A 269 11.75 -8.49 3.31
CA SER A 269 13.00 -9.05 3.81
C SER A 269 13.42 -8.41 5.14
N ASN A 270 13.79 -9.26 6.11
CA ASN A 270 14.22 -8.88 7.46
C ASN A 270 15.76 -8.84 7.62
N GLY A 271 16.49 -9.08 6.54
CA GLY A 271 17.95 -9.04 6.54
C GLY A 271 18.52 -9.42 5.18
N ILE A 272 19.70 -8.86 4.87
CA ILE A 272 20.41 -9.13 3.63
C ILE A 272 21.78 -9.66 4.00
N SER A 273 22.03 -10.93 3.67
CA SER A 273 23.30 -11.60 3.97
C SER A 273 24.43 -11.11 3.07
N ASN A 274 24.15 -10.86 1.80
CA ASN A 274 25.09 -10.31 0.82
C ASN A 274 24.40 -9.19 0.03
N ILE A 275 24.83 -7.95 0.23
CA ILE A 275 24.24 -6.76 -0.40
C ILE A 275 24.42 -6.78 -1.91
N GLU A 276 25.58 -7.19 -2.41
CA GLU A 276 25.89 -7.17 -3.84
C GLU A 276 25.07 -8.22 -4.60
N SER A 277 25.04 -9.45 -4.09
CA SER A 277 24.19 -10.51 -4.66
C SER A 277 22.71 -10.11 -4.63
N TYR A 278 22.25 -9.51 -3.54
CA TYR A 278 20.88 -9.03 -3.41
C TYR A 278 20.57 -7.91 -4.41
N LYS A 279 21.49 -6.96 -4.61
CA LYS A 279 21.33 -5.89 -5.62
C LYS A 279 21.22 -6.49 -7.01
N ASN A 280 22.18 -7.33 -7.42
CA ASN A 280 22.24 -7.88 -8.76
C ASN A 280 20.98 -8.71 -9.07
N GLU A 281 20.59 -9.61 -8.17
CA GLU A 281 19.39 -10.45 -8.37
C GLU A 281 18.11 -9.62 -8.56
N ASN A 282 17.91 -8.58 -7.75
CA ASN A 282 16.71 -7.76 -7.85
C ASN A 282 16.75 -6.78 -9.04
N ILE A 283 17.94 -6.28 -9.40
CA ILE A 283 18.12 -5.49 -10.63
C ILE A 283 17.73 -6.33 -11.84
N ASP A 284 18.26 -7.56 -11.95
CA ASP A 284 18.00 -8.44 -13.08
C ASP A 284 16.51 -8.80 -13.18
N LYS A 285 15.86 -9.14 -12.06
CA LYS A 285 14.40 -9.41 -12.01
C LYS A 285 13.55 -8.22 -12.45
N ILE A 286 13.85 -7.03 -11.93
CA ILE A 286 13.07 -5.83 -12.29
C ILE A 286 13.29 -5.49 -13.77
N LYS A 287 14.51 -5.64 -14.28
CA LYS A 287 14.81 -5.43 -15.70
C LYS A 287 14.09 -6.43 -16.60
N GLU A 288 14.04 -7.70 -16.24
CA GLU A 288 13.30 -8.74 -16.97
C GLU A 288 11.85 -8.30 -17.18
N TYR A 289 11.13 -7.99 -16.10
CA TYR A 289 9.73 -7.55 -16.19
C TYR A 289 9.55 -6.20 -16.89
N LEU A 290 10.50 -5.27 -16.73
CA LEU A 290 10.45 -4.00 -17.43
C LEU A 290 10.64 -4.17 -18.94
N ASN A 291 11.57 -5.02 -19.35
CA ASN A 291 11.84 -5.31 -20.76
C ASN A 291 10.64 -5.98 -21.43
N GLU A 292 9.99 -6.93 -20.76
CA GLU A 292 8.74 -7.54 -21.23
C GLU A 292 7.62 -6.50 -21.42
N LEU A 293 7.50 -5.53 -20.50
CA LEU A 293 6.55 -4.43 -20.64
C LEU A 293 6.90 -3.48 -21.78
N MET A 294 8.17 -3.34 -22.12
CA MET A 294 8.64 -2.49 -23.21
C MET A 294 8.52 -3.17 -24.58
N SER A 295 8.65 -4.50 -24.64
CA SER A 295 8.52 -5.29 -25.86
C SER A 295 7.08 -5.66 -26.24
N LYS A 296 6.11 -5.28 -25.41
CA LYS A 296 4.69 -5.64 -25.60
C LYS A 296 4.12 -5.14 -26.93
N GLU A 297 3.38 -6.00 -27.61
CA GLU A 297 2.51 -5.64 -28.72
C GLU A 297 1.12 -5.23 -28.20
N ARG A 298 0.59 -5.99 -27.25
CA ARG A 298 -0.72 -5.74 -26.63
C ARG A 298 -0.74 -6.04 -25.14
N MET A 299 -1.72 -5.47 -24.44
CA MET A 299 -2.07 -5.85 -23.07
C MET A 299 -3.49 -6.37 -23.02
N GLY A 300 -3.74 -7.34 -22.15
CA GLY A 300 -5.04 -7.96 -22.01
C GLY A 300 -5.32 -8.44 -20.59
N ILE A 301 -6.53 -8.96 -20.43
CA ILE A 301 -6.97 -9.63 -19.20
C ILE A 301 -7.19 -11.09 -19.55
N ASP A 302 -6.58 -12.00 -18.80
CA ASP A 302 -6.80 -13.43 -18.90
C ASP A 302 -8.20 -13.78 -18.37
N ASN A 303 -8.90 -14.62 -19.11
CA ASN A 303 -10.20 -15.15 -18.71
C ASN A 303 -10.05 -16.20 -17.60
N GLU A 304 -8.90 -16.86 -17.49
CA GLU A 304 -8.60 -17.84 -16.45
C GLU A 304 -7.98 -17.17 -15.21
N ILE A 305 -8.82 -16.51 -14.42
CA ILE A 305 -8.38 -15.86 -13.18
C ILE A 305 -7.91 -16.92 -12.17
N ARG A 306 -6.65 -16.80 -11.75
CA ARG A 306 -6.08 -17.64 -10.69
C ARG A 306 -6.85 -17.47 -9.38
N GLU A 307 -7.25 -18.61 -8.83
CA GLU A 307 -8.13 -18.63 -7.66
C GLU A 307 -7.45 -18.12 -6.39
N SER A 308 -8.20 -17.31 -5.65
CA SER A 308 -7.91 -16.93 -4.26
C SER A 308 -9.17 -17.09 -3.43
N LYS A 309 -9.01 -17.12 -2.10
CA LYS A 309 -10.15 -17.26 -1.18
C LYS A 309 -11.19 -16.15 -1.36
N VAL A 310 -10.74 -14.92 -1.58
CA VAL A 310 -11.61 -13.76 -1.82
C VAL A 310 -12.31 -13.90 -3.17
N TYR A 311 -11.57 -14.25 -4.23
CA TYR A 311 -12.14 -14.44 -5.57
C TYR A 311 -13.19 -15.55 -5.60
N ASN A 312 -12.89 -16.72 -5.03
CA ASN A 312 -13.82 -17.85 -4.99
C ASN A 312 -15.11 -17.48 -4.24
N HIS A 313 -15.00 -16.63 -3.22
CA HIS A 313 -16.15 -16.12 -2.50
C HIS A 313 -17.00 -15.14 -3.35
N ILE A 314 -16.36 -14.18 -4.03
CA ILE A 314 -17.04 -13.26 -4.95
C ILE A 314 -17.77 -14.04 -6.05
N LYS A 315 -17.09 -15.01 -6.67
CA LYS A 315 -17.64 -15.90 -7.71
C LYS A 315 -18.88 -16.64 -7.20
N HIS A 316 -18.83 -17.16 -5.97
CA HIS A 316 -19.97 -17.84 -5.35
C HIS A 316 -21.18 -16.90 -5.17
N ILE A 317 -20.97 -15.69 -4.63
CA ILE A 317 -22.05 -14.70 -4.45
C ILE A 317 -22.66 -14.31 -5.79
N ASN A 318 -21.85 -13.99 -6.80
CA ASN A 318 -22.35 -13.61 -8.12
C ASN A 318 -23.17 -14.74 -8.76
N THR A 319 -22.74 -16.00 -8.57
CA THR A 319 -23.50 -17.17 -9.04
C THR A 319 -24.87 -17.27 -8.35
N LEU A 320 -24.95 -16.97 -7.05
CA LEU A 320 -26.21 -16.97 -6.32
C LEU A 320 -27.15 -15.86 -6.80
N ILE A 321 -26.64 -14.64 -7.01
CA ILE A 321 -27.41 -13.49 -7.51
C ILE A 321 -27.97 -13.78 -8.91
N LEU A 322 -27.17 -14.36 -9.81
CA LEU A 322 -27.63 -14.73 -11.16
C LEU A 322 -28.68 -15.84 -11.15
N LYS A 323 -28.67 -16.72 -10.14
CA LYS A 323 -29.71 -17.75 -9.98
C LYS A 323 -31.01 -17.19 -9.45
N THR A 324 -30.98 -16.25 -8.50
CA THR A 324 -32.19 -15.66 -7.92
C THR A 324 -32.86 -14.66 -8.86
N SER A 325 -32.10 -13.89 -9.63
CA SER A 325 -32.61 -12.94 -10.65
C SER A 325 -33.29 -13.60 -11.85
N ARG A 326 -33.06 -14.90 -12.09
CA ARG A 326 -33.79 -15.70 -13.11
C ARG A 326 -35.10 -16.29 -12.62
N ILE A 327 -35.43 -16.13 -11.33
CA ILE A 327 -36.65 -16.69 -10.70
C ILE A 327 -37.72 -15.60 -10.47
N THR A 328 -37.37 -14.32 -10.65
CA THR A 328 -38.27 -13.16 -10.59
C THR A 328 -38.63 -12.65 -11.97
#